data_AF-A0A2H5PU59-F1
#
_entry.id   AF-A0A2H5PU59-F1
#
_cell.length_a   1.000
_cell.length_b   1.000
_cell.length_c   1.000
_cell.angle_alpha   90.00
_cell.angle_beta   90.00
_cell.angle_gamma   90.00
#
_symmetry.space_group_name_H-M   'P 1'
#
loop_
_entity.id
_entity.type
_entity.pdbx_description
1 polymer ?
#
loop_
_entity_poly.entity_id
_entity_poly.type
_entity_poly.pdbx_seq_one_letter_code
_entity_poly.pdbx_strand_id
1 'polypeptide(L)'
;MASTFIRNSTSIQKMFKRVSEQFTSMFRRKAFLHWYTGEGMDEMEFTEAESNMNDLYQDATAEEDYYEDEEESLAIIDPEGLLKNRRGRASTLVTEKSKRKS
;
A
#
# COMPACT_ATOMS: atom_id res chain seq x y z
N MET A 1 16.73 23.82 21.70
CA MET A 1 17.14 22.55 21.07
C MET A 1 16.16 22.27 19.94
N ALA A 2 16.64 21.83 18.78
CA ALA A 2 15.78 21.42 17.66
C ALA A 2 15.84 19.89 17.56
N SER A 3 14.71 19.26 17.25
CA SER A 3 14.64 17.83 16.92
C SER A 3 14.25 17.67 15.46
N THR A 4 14.93 16.78 14.75
CA THR A 4 14.57 16.40 13.37
C THR A 4 13.92 15.03 13.40
N PHE A 5 12.79 14.89 12.73
CA PHE A 5 12.04 13.64 12.64
C PHE A 5 12.07 13.10 11.21
N ILE A 6 12.46 11.83 11.07
CA ILE A 6 12.47 11.10 9.81
C ILE A 6 11.49 9.95 9.98
N ARG A 7 10.43 9.94 9.17
CA ARG A 7 9.42 8.88 9.15
C ARG A 7 9.15 8.47 7.72
N ASN A 8 9.12 7.16 7.51
CA ASN A 8 8.49 6.58 6.33
C ASN A 8 6.99 6.44 6.64
N SER A 9 6.15 7.19 5.93
CA SER A 9 4.71 7.16 6.11
C SER A 9 4.04 7.13 4.75
N THR A 10 3.12 6.19 4.59
CA THR A 10 2.24 6.01 3.43
C THR A 10 1.47 7.28 3.06
N SER A 11 1.25 8.21 4.01
CA SER A 11 0.66 9.54 3.75
C SER A 11 1.38 10.35 2.67
N ILE A 12 2.65 10.05 2.36
CA ILE A 12 3.40 10.69 1.26
C ILE A 12 2.72 10.47 -0.11
N GLN A 13 1.93 9.41 -0.26
CA GLN A 13 1.16 9.10 -1.47
C GLN A 13 0.29 10.28 -1.93
N LYS A 14 -0.26 11.06 -0.99
CA LYS A 14 -1.09 12.24 -1.30
C LYS A 14 -0.29 13.35 -1.99
N MET A 15 0.99 13.50 -1.65
CA MET A 15 1.87 14.45 -2.32
C MET A 15 2.18 14.01 -3.73
N PHE A 16 2.57 12.76 -3.89
CA PHE A 16 2.86 12.19 -5.21
C PHE A 16 1.63 12.26 -6.12
N LYS A 17 0.42 11.94 -5.63
CA LYS A 17 -0.82 11.98 -6.42
C LYS A 17 -1.06 13.36 -7.04
N ARG A 18 -0.84 14.43 -6.28
CA ARG A 18 -0.96 15.81 -6.78
C ARG A 18 0.03 16.13 -7.90
N VAL A 19 1.25 15.60 -7.80
CA VAL A 19 2.27 15.77 -8.85
C VAL A 19 1.88 14.97 -10.10
N SER A 20 1.42 13.73 -9.93
CA SER A 20 0.95 12.88 -11.02
C SER A 20 -0.21 13.55 -11.80
N GLU A 21 -1.22 14.07 -11.10
CA GLU A 21 -2.36 14.76 -11.75
C GLU A 21 -1.93 15.97 -12.60
N GLN A 22 -0.97 16.76 -12.11
CA GLN A 22 -0.41 17.90 -12.86
C GLN A 22 0.40 17.42 -14.06
N PHE A 23 1.22 16.39 -13.85
CA PHE A 23 2.01 15.77 -14.91
C PHE A 23 1.10 15.25 -16.02
N THR A 24 0.10 14.42 -15.72
CA THR A 24 -0.86 13.89 -16.70
C THR A 24 -1.57 15.02 -17.46
N SER A 25 -1.97 16.10 -16.78
CA SER A 25 -2.60 17.27 -17.40
C SER A 25 -1.69 18.01 -18.39
N MET A 26 -0.39 18.10 -18.10
CA MET A 26 0.59 18.71 -18.99
C MET A 26 0.99 17.76 -20.13
N PHE A 27 1.24 16.48 -19.83
CA PHE A 27 1.67 15.46 -20.78
C PHE A 27 0.59 15.20 -21.84
N ARG A 28 -0.70 15.15 -21.46
CA ARG A 28 -1.82 15.04 -22.42
C ARG A 28 -1.87 16.18 -23.44
N ARG A 29 -1.35 17.36 -23.09
CA ARG A 29 -1.28 18.53 -23.98
C ARG A 29 0.07 18.64 -24.69
N LYS A 30 0.99 17.69 -24.46
CA LYS A 30 2.39 17.73 -24.91
C LYS A 30 3.08 19.06 -24.57
N ALA A 31 2.69 19.68 -23.45
CA ALA A 31 3.24 20.97 -23.04
C ALA A 31 4.71 20.78 -22.62
N PHE A 32 5.60 21.63 -23.14
CA PHE A 32 7.04 21.64 -22.84
C PHE A 32 7.82 20.35 -23.15
N LEU A 33 7.21 19.38 -23.85
CA LEU A 33 7.82 18.08 -24.12
C LEU A 33 9.09 18.18 -24.99
N HIS A 34 9.12 19.15 -25.91
CA HIS A 34 10.26 19.40 -26.81
C HIS A 34 11.59 19.71 -26.10
N TRP A 35 11.57 20.22 -24.86
CA TRP A 35 12.79 20.44 -24.10
C TRP A 35 13.46 19.15 -23.65
N TYR A 36 12.69 18.07 -23.51
CA TYR A 36 13.19 16.78 -23.10
C TYR A 36 13.51 15.90 -24.30
N THR A 37 12.64 15.90 -25.31
CA THR A 37 12.91 15.15 -26.55
C THR A 37 14.05 15.75 -27.38
N GLY A 38 14.31 17.05 -27.24
CA GLY A 38 15.48 17.71 -27.81
C GLY A 38 16.83 17.25 -27.22
N GLU A 39 16.82 16.74 -25.99
CA GLU A 39 18.00 16.19 -25.30
C GLU A 39 18.15 14.67 -25.52
N GLY A 40 17.28 14.07 -26.35
CA GLY A 40 17.33 12.64 -26.71
C GLY A 40 16.42 11.71 -25.91
N MET A 41 15.54 12.26 -25.06
CA MET A 41 14.53 11.48 -24.32
C MET A 41 13.37 11.08 -25.25
N ASP A 42 12.83 9.87 -25.13
CA ASP A 42 11.66 9.44 -25.90
C ASP A 42 10.34 9.75 -25.16
N GLU A 43 9.26 10.01 -25.91
CA GLU A 43 7.91 10.18 -25.34
C GLU A 43 7.44 8.93 -24.59
N MET A 44 7.91 7.74 -24.98
CA MET A 44 7.59 6.49 -24.29
C MET A 44 8.16 6.45 -22.87
N GLU A 45 9.34 7.05 -22.63
CA GLU A 45 9.96 7.09 -21.29
C GLU A 45 9.11 7.89 -20.29
N PHE A 46 8.36 8.89 -20.75
CA PHE A 46 7.40 9.62 -19.91
C PHE A 46 6.21 8.75 -19.51
N THR A 47 5.76 7.88 -20.40
CA THR A 47 4.66 6.96 -20.13
C THR A 47 5.10 5.86 -19.16
N GLU A 48 6.34 5.38 -19.30
CA GLU A 48 6.94 4.44 -18.34
C GLU A 48 7.10 5.08 -16.95
N ALA A 49 7.59 6.32 -16.87
CA ALA A 49 7.70 7.04 -15.61
C ALA A 49 6.34 7.28 -14.94
N GLU A 50 5.29 7.59 -15.72
CA GLU A 50 3.92 7.72 -15.21
C GLU A 50 3.41 6.38 -14.66
N SER A 51 3.66 5.27 -15.37
CA SER A 51 3.30 3.93 -14.91
C SER A 51 4.01 3.57 -13.59
N ASN A 52 5.33 3.77 -13.52
CA ASN A 52 6.11 3.45 -12.33
C ASN A 52 5.63 4.25 -11.10
N MET A 53 5.27 5.51 -11.30
CA MET A 53 4.67 6.33 -10.24
C MET A 53 3.30 5.80 -9.84
N ASN A 54 2.51 5.31 -10.80
CA ASN A 54 1.18 4.77 -10.53
C ASN A 54 1.24 3.45 -9.75
N ASP A 55 2.17 2.57 -10.10
CA ASP A 55 2.40 1.30 -9.42
C ASP A 55 2.81 1.51 -7.96
N LEU A 56 3.65 2.51 -7.69
CA LEU A 56 4.05 2.88 -6.33
C LEU A 56 2.86 3.24 -5.43
N TYR A 57 1.78 3.86 -5.97
CA TYR A 57 0.58 4.11 -5.16
C TYR A 57 -0.21 2.84 -4.87
N GLN A 58 -0.31 1.95 -5.85
CA GLN A 58 -1.09 0.73 -5.69
C GLN A 58 -0.48 -0.15 -4.61
N ASP A 59 0.84 -0.28 -4.60
CA ASP A 59 1.55 -1.02 -3.55
C ASP A 59 1.34 -0.39 -2.17
N ALA A 60 1.46 0.95 -2.05
CA ALA A 60 1.27 1.64 -0.77
C ALA A 60 -0.18 1.58 -0.25
N THR A 61 -1.17 1.62 -1.16
CA THR A 61 -2.59 1.50 -0.80
C THR A 61 -2.92 0.06 -0.40
N ALA A 62 -2.39 -0.92 -1.13
CA ALA A 62 -2.58 -2.35 -0.82
C ALA A 62 -1.93 -2.73 0.52
N GLU A 63 -0.79 -2.14 0.88
CA GLU A 63 -0.22 -2.28 2.23
C GLU A 63 -1.15 -1.70 3.30
N GLU A 64 -1.67 -0.47 3.12
CA GLU A 64 -2.61 0.14 4.07
C GLU A 64 -3.87 -0.74 4.25
N ASP A 65 -4.49 -1.16 3.15
CA ASP A 65 -5.69 -2.01 3.18
C ASP A 65 -5.42 -3.37 3.86
N TYR A 66 -4.24 -3.97 3.62
CA TYR A 66 -3.83 -5.22 4.27
C TYR A 66 -3.70 -5.08 5.79
N TYR A 67 -3.12 -3.98 6.26
CA TYR A 67 -2.99 -3.72 7.70
C TYR A 67 -4.34 -3.40 8.36
N GLU A 68 -5.25 -2.70 7.67
CA GLU A 68 -6.62 -2.47 8.14
C GLU A 68 -7.39 -3.80 8.25
N ASP A 69 -7.30 -4.67 7.25
CA ASP A 69 -7.92 -6.00 7.25
C ASP A 69 -7.33 -6.92 8.35
N GLU A 70 -6.01 -6.89 8.57
CA GLU A 70 -5.37 -7.62 9.68
C GLU A 70 -5.85 -7.12 11.05
N GLU A 71 -5.92 -5.80 11.26
CA GLU A 71 -6.36 -5.20 12.52
C GLU A 71 -7.84 -5.51 12.80
N GLU A 72 -8.71 -5.45 11.78
CA GLU A 72 -10.12 -5.86 11.89
C GLU A 72 -10.26 -7.35 12.19
N SER A 73 -9.44 -8.21 11.56
CA SER A 73 -9.43 -9.66 11.82
C SER A 73 -8.97 -10.01 13.24
N LEU A 74 -8.02 -9.26 13.79
CA LEU A 74 -7.55 -9.40 15.17
C LEU A 74 -8.57 -8.86 16.18
N ALA A 75 -9.29 -7.79 15.84
CA ALA A 75 -10.35 -7.23 16.67
C ALA A 75 -11.58 -8.16 16.77
N ILE A 76 -11.82 -9.01 15.77
CA ILE A 76 -12.88 -10.04 15.79
C ILE A 76 -12.52 -11.20 16.73
N ILE A 77 -11.23 -11.41 17.03
CA ILE A 77 -10.80 -12.35 18.05
C ILE A 77 -10.94 -11.66 19.40
N ASP A 78 -11.93 -12.07 20.21
CA ASP A 78 -12.06 -11.63 21.62
C ASP A 78 -10.67 -11.64 22.29
N PRO A 79 -10.36 -10.72 23.23
CA PRO A 79 -9.03 -10.59 23.86
C PRO A 79 -8.51 -11.84 24.58
N GLU A 80 -9.33 -12.91 24.67
CA GLU A 80 -8.96 -14.25 25.12
C GLU A 80 -8.53 -15.23 23.99
N GLY A 81 -8.36 -14.79 22.75
CA GLY A 81 -7.82 -15.64 21.66
C GLY A 81 -8.77 -16.75 21.18
N LEU A 82 -10.08 -16.53 21.30
CA LEU A 82 -11.07 -17.60 21.25
C LEU A 82 -11.97 -17.50 20.01
N LEU A 83 -11.76 -18.39 19.03
CA LEU A 83 -12.69 -18.53 17.90
C LEU A 83 -14.03 -19.07 18.40
N LYS A 84 -15.02 -18.19 18.54
CA LYS A 84 -16.42 -18.59 18.79
C LYS A 84 -17.01 -19.14 17.50
N ASN A 85 -17.28 -20.45 17.47
CA ASN A 85 -18.16 -21.02 16.45
C ASN A 85 -19.57 -20.39 16.54
N ARG A 86 -20.40 -20.50 15.48
CA ARG A 86 -21.78 -19.92 15.38
C ARG A 86 -22.75 -20.26 16.54
N ARG A 87 -22.32 -21.07 17.51
CA ARG A 87 -23.03 -21.47 18.72
C ARG A 87 -22.41 -20.92 20.02
N GLY A 88 -21.48 -19.98 19.92
CA GLY A 88 -20.88 -19.29 21.07
C GLY A 88 -19.95 -20.15 21.92
N ARG A 89 -19.46 -21.29 21.43
CA ARG A 89 -18.52 -22.14 22.18
C ARG A 89 -17.07 -21.85 21.79
N ALA A 90 -16.34 -21.45 22.80
CA ALA A 90 -14.90 -21.41 22.90
C ALA A 90 -14.21 -22.71 22.42
N SER A 91 -13.34 -22.66 21.40
CA SER A 91 -12.35 -23.73 21.20
C SER A 91 -10.95 -23.16 21.17
N THR A 92 -10.16 -23.46 22.21
CA THR A 92 -8.74 -23.13 22.32
C THR A 92 -7.92 -24.05 21.42
N LEU A 93 -7.12 -23.48 20.50
CA LEU A 93 -6.12 -24.19 19.69
C LEU A 93 -4.90 -24.58 20.55
N VAL A 94 -5.05 -25.49 21.51
CA VAL A 94 -3.89 -26.14 22.14
C VAL A 94 -4.25 -27.60 22.43
N THR A 95 -3.39 -28.53 22.01
CA THR A 95 -3.40 -29.98 22.29
C THR A 95 -4.14 -30.96 21.37
N GLU A 96 -4.02 -30.88 20.04
CA GLU A 96 -4.34 -32.07 19.18
C GLU A 96 -3.31 -32.48 18.13
N LYS A 97 -2.13 -31.85 18.08
CA LYS A 97 -1.01 -32.40 17.27
C LYS A 97 -0.25 -33.56 17.93
N SER A 98 -0.53 -33.89 19.20
CA SER A 98 0.21 -34.94 19.94
C SER A 98 -0.42 -36.35 19.88
N LYS A 99 -1.59 -36.56 19.27
CA LYS A 99 -2.26 -37.88 19.24
C LYS A 99 -2.28 -38.59 17.88
N ARG A 100 -1.66 -38.04 16.83
CA ARG A 100 -1.56 -38.68 15.50
C ARG A 100 -0.15 -39.21 15.15
N LYS A 101 0.66 -39.49 16.17
CA LYS A 101 1.92 -40.26 16.04
C LYS A 101 2.00 -41.28 17.18
N SER A 102 1.12 -42.28 17.13
CA SER A 102 1.32 -43.60 17.72
C SER A 102 0.55 -44.62 16.90
#